data_AF-A0A0N0P8B1-F1
#
_entry.id   AF-A0A0N0P8B1-F1
#
_cell.length_a   1.000
_cell.length_b   1.000
_cell.length_c   1.000
_cell.angle_alpha   90.00
_cell.angle_beta   90.00
_cell.angle_gamma   90.00
#
_symmetry.space_group_name_H-M   'P 1'
#
loop_
_entity.id
_entity.type
_entity.pdbx_description
1 polymer ?
#
loop_
_entity_poly.entity_id
_entity_poly.type
_entity_poly.pdbx_seq_one_letter_code
_entity_poly.pdbx_strand_id
1 'polypeptide(L)'
;MFAATPKESPPAQTKNSTGNTKLPADYQCRLDDCEKILARHHFVRDGLQRSLNWTKVNIGFDTTLVVLGGYFGWQNYITANQEASFLRSVTGNPHIRRIFTPFTLFSLMGVLLGIFSFPVDVAALSTVQNQIQMQDQAIQNGEATRESIIREGTSAAASIKEVLFT
;
A
#
# COMPACT_ATOMS: atom_id res chain seq x y z
N MET A 1 -21.49 18.87 2.90
CA MET A 1 -22.55 17.97 2.41
C MET A 1 -22.00 16.56 2.42
N PHE A 2 -22.44 15.74 3.38
CA PHE A 2 -22.04 14.35 3.51
C PHE A 2 -22.92 13.50 2.58
N ALA A 3 -22.33 12.84 1.60
CA ALA A 3 -23.02 11.88 0.75
C ALA A 3 -22.89 10.48 1.38
N ALA A 4 -24.04 9.82 1.52
CA ALA A 4 -24.25 8.56 2.21
C ALA A 4 -23.42 7.39 1.64
N THR A 5 -22.95 6.55 2.56
CA THR A 5 -22.32 5.25 2.29
C THR A 5 -23.29 4.29 1.57
N PRO A 6 -22.83 3.49 0.59
CA PRO A 6 -23.64 2.41 0.04
C PRO A 6 -23.75 1.29 1.05
N LYS A 7 -24.99 0.81 1.25
CA LYS A 7 -25.39 -0.33 2.09
C LYS A 7 -24.52 -1.56 1.81
N GLU A 8 -24.03 -2.18 2.89
CA GLU A 8 -23.58 -3.57 2.91
C GLU A 8 -24.60 -4.46 2.21
N SER A 9 -24.15 -5.12 1.14
CA SER A 9 -24.84 -6.28 0.59
C SER A 9 -24.26 -7.51 1.29
N PRO A 10 -25.09 -8.46 1.73
CA PRO A 10 -24.60 -9.68 2.37
C PRO A 10 -23.71 -10.46 1.41
N PRO A 11 -22.65 -11.13 1.90
CA PRO A 11 -21.80 -11.93 1.05
C PRO A 11 -22.65 -13.01 0.37
N ALA A 12 -22.48 -13.11 -0.94
CA ALA A 12 -23.14 -14.10 -1.77
C ALA A 12 -22.94 -15.49 -1.16
N GLN A 13 -24.06 -16.17 -0.87
CA GLN A 13 -24.05 -17.60 -0.58
C GLN A 13 -23.29 -18.31 -1.69
N THR A 14 -22.15 -18.88 -1.33
CA THR A 14 -21.39 -19.78 -2.17
C THR A 14 -22.32 -20.91 -2.61
N LYS A 15 -22.52 -21.00 -3.93
CA LYS A 15 -23.34 -21.99 -4.60
C LYS A 15 -23.01 -23.40 -4.08
N ASN A 16 -23.93 -23.94 -3.28
CA ASN A 16 -24.08 -25.37 -3.11
C ASN A 16 -24.54 -26.00 -4.43
N SER A 17 -23.60 -26.61 -5.14
CA SER A 17 -23.80 -27.67 -6.13
C SER A 17 -22.39 -28.05 -6.60
N THR A 18 -21.82 -29.19 -6.23
CA THR A 18 -22.19 -30.49 -6.81
C THR A 18 -21.56 -31.61 -5.96
N GLY A 19 -22.33 -32.60 -5.50
CA GLY A 19 -21.81 -33.84 -4.89
C GLY A 19 -22.32 -34.12 -3.47
N ASN A 20 -23.03 -35.24 -3.33
CA ASN A 20 -23.86 -35.63 -2.20
C ASN A 20 -23.07 -36.18 -0.99
N THR A 21 -22.35 -35.30 -0.28
CA THR A 21 -21.86 -35.52 1.08
C THR A 21 -21.83 -34.17 1.79
N LYS A 22 -22.85 -33.88 2.60
CA LYS A 22 -22.78 -32.75 3.55
C LYS A 22 -21.55 -32.98 4.42
N LEU A 23 -20.56 -32.09 4.36
CA LEU A 23 -19.42 -32.14 5.27
C LEU A 23 -19.96 -32.13 6.72
N PRO A 24 -19.32 -32.85 7.65
CA PRO A 24 -19.72 -32.82 9.05
C PRO A 24 -19.69 -31.38 9.59
N ALA A 25 -20.62 -31.04 10.49
CA ALA A 25 -20.81 -29.66 10.96
C ALA A 25 -19.55 -29.01 11.57
N ASP A 26 -18.67 -29.81 12.18
CA ASP A 26 -17.38 -29.37 12.72
C ASP A 26 -16.42 -28.87 11.63
N TYR A 27 -16.34 -29.58 10.49
CA TYR A 27 -15.52 -29.16 9.35
C TYR A 27 -16.10 -27.92 8.65
N GLN A 28 -17.43 -27.79 8.65
CA GLN A 28 -18.10 -26.62 8.07
C GLN A 28 -17.83 -25.35 8.91
N CYS A 29 -17.85 -25.46 10.25
CA CYS A 29 -17.46 -24.36 11.14
C CYS A 29 -15.99 -23.94 10.93
N ARG A 30 -15.07 -24.92 10.85
CA ARG A 30 -13.64 -24.65 10.60
C ARG A 30 -13.39 -24.03 9.23
N LEU A 31 -14.17 -24.41 8.22
CA LEU A 31 -14.09 -23.84 6.88
C LEU A 31 -14.59 -22.38 6.88
N ASP A 32 -15.72 -22.09 7.52
CA ASP A 32 -16.26 -20.72 7.62
C ASP A 32 -15.29 -19.78 8.37
N ASP A 33 -14.64 -20.26 9.43
CA ASP A 33 -13.64 -19.47 10.15
C ASP A 33 -12.37 -19.26 9.33
N CYS A 34 -11.95 -20.27 8.56
CA CYS A 34 -10.84 -20.14 7.62
C CYS A 34 -11.16 -19.12 6.50
N GLU A 35 -12.37 -19.15 5.94
CA GLU A 35 -12.80 -18.21 4.90
C GLU A 35 -12.90 -16.77 5.43
N LYS A 36 -13.37 -16.56 6.67
CA LYS A 36 -13.34 -15.23 7.32
C LYS A 36 -11.91 -14.70 7.48
N ILE A 37 -10.98 -15.55 7.90
CA ILE A 37 -9.57 -15.18 8.08
C ILE A 37 -8.93 -14.85 6.73
N LEU A 38 -9.16 -15.67 5.70
CA LEU A 38 -8.70 -15.42 4.33
C LEU A 38 -9.24 -14.11 3.76
N ALA A 39 -10.54 -13.84 3.93
CA ALA A 39 -11.16 -12.59 3.48
C ALA A 39 -10.52 -11.36 4.14
N ARG A 40 -10.17 -11.46 5.43
CA ARG A 40 -9.43 -10.41 6.14
C ARG A 40 -8.05 -10.18 5.56
N HIS A 41 -7.30 -11.24 5.27
CA HIS A 41 -5.97 -11.13 4.66
C HIS A 41 -6.03 -10.49 3.26
N HIS A 42 -7.01 -10.87 2.43
CA HIS A 42 -7.24 -10.23 1.13
C HIS A 42 -7.56 -8.73 1.26
N PHE A 43 -8.44 -8.35 2.19
CA PHE A 43 -8.77 -6.94 2.42
C PHE A 43 -7.54 -6.12 2.83
N VAL A 44 -6.72 -6.66 3.74
CA VAL A 44 -5.48 -6.01 4.18
C VAL A 44 -4.49 -5.89 3.01
N ARG A 45 -4.32 -6.94 2.22
CA ARG A 45 -3.44 -6.94 1.04
C ARG A 45 -3.86 -5.88 0.02
N ASP A 46 -5.15 -5.78 -0.29
CA ASP A 46 -5.67 -4.81 -1.25
C ASP A 46 -5.47 -3.36 -0.75
N GLY A 47 -5.64 -3.14 0.56
CA GLY A 47 -5.29 -1.86 1.21
C GLY A 47 -3.81 -1.51 1.08
N LEU A 48 -2.92 -2.49 1.32
CA LEU A 48 -1.48 -2.31 1.17
C LEU A 48 -1.07 -2.06 -0.28
N GLN A 49 -1.68 -2.73 -1.26
CA GLN A 49 -1.42 -2.48 -2.68
C GLN A 49 -1.82 -1.07 -3.10
N ARG A 50 -2.96 -0.57 -2.60
CA ARG A 50 -3.37 0.81 -2.83
C ARG A 50 -2.38 1.80 -2.21
N SER A 51 -1.93 1.52 -0.98
CA SER A 51 -0.90 2.31 -0.30
C SER A 51 0.40 2.34 -1.12
N LEU A 52 0.85 1.18 -1.62
CA LEU A 52 2.05 1.05 -2.44
C LEU A 52 1.98 1.89 -3.72
N ASN A 53 0.81 1.95 -4.37
CA ASN A 53 0.61 2.79 -5.54
C ASN A 53 0.71 4.28 -5.18
N TRP A 54 0.13 4.70 -4.06
CA TRP A 54 0.26 6.08 -3.57
C TRP A 54 1.71 6.44 -3.23
N THR A 55 2.45 5.54 -2.56
CA THR A 55 3.86 5.76 -2.25
C THR A 55 4.70 5.92 -3.52
N LYS A 56 4.45 5.13 -4.57
CA LYS A 56 5.14 5.29 -5.86
C LYS A 56 4.87 6.65 -6.50
N VAL A 57 3.63 7.13 -6.44
CA VAL A 57 3.27 8.46 -6.94
C VAL A 57 4.00 9.55 -6.14
N ASN A 58 4.08 9.40 -4.82
CA ASN A 58 4.77 10.36 -3.95
C ASN A 58 6.28 10.42 -4.25
N ILE A 59 6.94 9.26 -4.39
CA ILE A 59 8.35 9.18 -4.82
C ILE A 59 8.56 9.90 -6.15
N GLY A 60 7.65 9.69 -7.11
CA GLY A 60 7.71 10.36 -8.42
C GLY A 60 7.57 11.88 -8.29
N PHE A 61 6.66 12.35 -7.44
CA PHE A 61 6.48 13.76 -7.15
C PHE A 61 7.72 14.39 -6.49
N ASP A 62 8.26 13.76 -5.45
CA ASP A 62 9.45 14.23 -4.74
C ASP A 62 10.69 14.27 -5.64
N THR A 63 10.88 13.22 -6.45
CA THR A 63 11.96 13.18 -7.44
C THR A 63 11.81 14.31 -8.45
N THR A 64 10.59 14.56 -8.91
CA THR A 64 10.29 15.66 -9.85
C THR A 64 10.57 17.02 -9.22
N LEU A 65 10.22 17.21 -7.94
CA LEU A 65 10.54 18.43 -7.19
C LEU A 65 12.06 18.67 -7.09
N VAL A 66 12.84 17.63 -6.82
CA VAL A 66 14.31 17.74 -6.76
C VAL A 66 14.89 18.09 -8.13
N VAL A 67 14.46 17.40 -9.19
CA VAL A 67 15.00 17.60 -10.55
C VAL A 67 14.59 18.96 -11.10
N LEU A 68 13.29 19.28 -11.10
CA LEU A 68 12.80 20.55 -11.62
C LEU A 68 13.22 21.71 -10.73
N GLY A 69 13.13 21.56 -9.40
CA GLY A 69 13.59 22.56 -8.45
C GLY A 69 15.09 22.84 -8.59
N GLY A 70 15.90 21.81 -8.81
CA GLY A 70 17.34 21.97 -9.06
C GLY A 70 17.62 22.69 -10.37
N TYR A 71 16.95 22.28 -11.46
CA TYR A 71 17.12 22.91 -12.77
C TYR A 71 16.67 24.37 -12.77
N PHE A 72 15.43 24.65 -12.35
CA PHE A 72 14.91 26.02 -12.30
C PHE A 72 15.64 26.87 -11.27
N GLY A 73 16.01 26.29 -10.12
CA GLY A 73 16.81 26.98 -9.11
C GLY A 73 18.17 27.42 -9.64
N TRP A 74 18.82 26.57 -10.42
CA TRP A 74 20.09 26.89 -11.08
C TRP A 74 19.95 28.01 -12.12
N GLN A 75 18.94 27.92 -13.01
CA GLN A 75 18.67 28.95 -14.02
C GLN A 75 18.36 30.31 -13.37
N ASN A 76 17.53 30.30 -12.32
CA ASN A 76 17.19 31.50 -11.57
C ASN A 76 18.41 32.05 -10.82
N TYR A 77 19.28 31.20 -10.28
CA TYR A 77 20.50 31.64 -9.60
C TYR A 77 21.48 32.36 -10.54
N ILE A 78 21.66 31.86 -11.76
CA ILE A 78 22.57 32.49 -12.75
C ILE A 78 22.09 33.88 -13.13
N THR A 79 20.78 34.03 -13.34
CA THR A 79 20.14 35.27 -13.80
C THR A 79 19.70 36.21 -12.66
N ALA A 80 19.81 35.74 -11.40
CA ALA A 80 19.36 36.48 -10.23
C ALA A 80 20.08 37.82 -10.07
N ASN A 81 19.29 38.89 -9.97
CA ASN A 81 19.80 40.17 -9.52
C ASN A 81 20.02 40.12 -8.00
N GLN A 82 21.29 40.21 -7.59
CA GLN A 82 21.72 40.23 -6.19
C GLN A 82 21.13 41.38 -5.35
N GLU A 83 20.68 42.46 -5.98
CA GLU A 83 20.08 43.61 -5.29
C GLU A 83 18.63 43.33 -4.85
N ALA A 84 17.96 42.39 -5.51
CA ALA A 84 16.61 41.91 -5.15
C ALA A 84 16.64 40.89 -3.99
N SER A 85 17.81 40.65 -3.40
CA SER A 85 17.98 39.72 -2.29
C SER A 85 17.39 40.24 -0.98
N PHE A 86 16.75 39.35 -0.23
CA PHE A 86 16.31 39.63 1.14
C PHE A 86 17.48 39.92 2.10
N LEU A 87 18.69 39.43 1.79
CA LEU A 87 19.88 39.61 2.61
C LEU A 87 20.77 40.78 2.15
N ARG A 88 20.28 41.69 1.30
CA ARG A 88 21.08 42.81 0.78
C ARG A 88 21.70 43.69 1.86
N SER A 89 21.08 43.82 3.03
CA SER A 89 21.58 44.59 4.17
C SER A 89 22.45 43.77 5.15
N VAL A 90 22.48 42.45 5.01
CA VAL A 90 23.06 41.53 5.99
C VAL A 90 24.41 40.97 5.54
N THR A 91 24.59 40.76 4.23
CA THR A 91 25.85 40.25 3.67
C THR A 91 26.29 41.11 2.50
N GLY A 92 27.59 41.39 2.39
CA GLY A 92 28.19 42.03 1.20
C GLY A 92 28.45 41.06 0.05
N ASN A 93 28.33 39.75 0.27
CA ASN A 93 28.72 38.74 -0.70
C ASN A 93 27.64 38.58 -1.80
N PRO A 94 27.96 38.85 -3.08
CA PRO A 94 27.01 38.77 -4.18
C PRO A 94 26.47 37.35 -4.42
N HIS A 95 27.28 36.31 -4.20
CA HIS A 95 26.87 34.92 -4.39
C HIS A 95 25.83 34.49 -3.37
N ILE A 96 26.03 34.83 -2.10
CA ILE A 96 25.07 34.54 -1.03
C ILE A 96 23.76 35.30 -1.31
N ARG A 97 23.83 36.57 -1.70
CA ARG A 97 22.64 37.36 -2.03
C ARG A 97 21.77 36.71 -3.10
N ARG A 98 22.36 36.15 -4.15
CA ARG A 98 21.61 35.50 -5.25
C ARG A 98 20.78 34.31 -4.78
N ILE A 99 21.28 33.51 -3.82
CA ILE A 99 20.55 32.38 -3.25
C ILE A 99 19.26 32.85 -2.56
N PHE A 100 19.33 33.97 -1.84
CA PHE A 100 18.20 34.56 -1.11
C PHE A 100 17.37 35.53 -1.96
N THR A 101 17.32 35.31 -3.27
CA THR A 101 16.30 35.94 -4.13
C THR A 101 15.03 35.08 -4.11
N PRO A 102 13.83 35.65 -4.29
CA PRO A 102 12.56 34.93 -4.09
C PRO A 102 12.46 33.59 -4.84
N PHE A 103 12.77 33.60 -6.13
CA PHE A 103 12.65 32.40 -6.98
C PHE A 103 13.73 31.36 -6.66
N THR A 104 14.98 31.78 -6.51
CA THR A 104 16.09 30.88 -6.19
C THR A 104 15.89 30.23 -4.82
N LEU A 105 15.43 31.01 -3.83
CA LEU A 105 15.13 30.52 -2.50
C LEU A 105 13.95 29.53 -2.51
N PHE A 106 12.88 29.84 -3.25
CA PHE A 106 11.74 28.94 -3.38
C PHE A 106 12.13 27.61 -4.03
N SER A 107 12.92 27.65 -5.11
CA SER A 107 13.45 26.46 -5.77
C SER A 107 14.33 25.64 -4.81
N LEU A 108 15.21 26.30 -4.04
CA LEU A 108 16.06 25.63 -3.05
C LEU A 108 15.22 24.95 -1.96
N MET A 109 14.16 25.60 -1.47
CA MET A 109 13.24 25.02 -0.49
C MET A 109 12.53 23.78 -1.06
N GLY A 110 12.09 23.81 -2.32
CA GLY A 110 11.49 22.66 -2.99
C GLY A 110 12.46 21.49 -3.14
N VAL A 111 13.72 21.76 -3.50
CA VAL A 111 14.78 20.74 -3.59
C VAL A 111 15.05 20.13 -2.22
N LEU A 112 15.20 20.95 -1.19
CA LEU A 112 15.45 20.46 0.16
C LEU A 112 14.30 19.61 0.67
N LEU A 113 13.05 20.04 0.47
CA LEU A 113 11.87 19.26 0.82
C LEU A 113 11.88 17.89 0.13
N GLY A 114 12.16 17.83 -1.16
CA GLY A 114 12.25 16.56 -1.89
C GLY A 114 13.40 15.68 -1.41
N ILE A 115 14.59 16.24 -1.14
CA ILE A 115 15.75 15.47 -0.63
C ILE A 115 15.46 14.88 0.75
N PHE A 116 14.79 15.62 1.65
CA PHE A 116 14.47 15.13 2.99
C PHE A 116 13.32 14.13 2.99
N SER A 117 12.37 14.24 2.05
CA SER A 117 11.21 13.35 1.96
C SER A 117 11.54 12.03 1.25
N PHE A 118 12.45 12.06 0.28
CA PHE A 118 12.79 10.88 -0.53
C PHE A 118 13.24 9.64 0.27
N PRO A 119 14.12 9.72 1.29
CA PRO A 119 14.48 8.55 2.10
C PRO A 119 13.30 7.97 2.88
N VAL A 120 12.40 8.83 3.37
CA VAL A 120 11.20 8.41 4.11
C VAL A 120 10.27 7.64 3.18
N ASP A 121 10.08 8.11 1.96
CA ASP A 121 9.26 7.46 0.96
C ASP A 121 9.83 6.12 0.49
N VAL A 122 11.15 6.02 0.33
CA VAL A 122 11.82 4.74 0.00
C VAL A 122 11.68 3.74 1.15
N ALA A 123 11.78 4.19 2.40
CA ALA A 123 11.54 3.34 3.57
C ALA A 123 10.06 2.90 3.66
N ALA A 124 9.11 3.78 3.34
CA ALA A 124 7.70 3.43 3.25
C ALA A 124 7.44 2.39 2.15
N LEU A 125 8.10 2.52 0.99
CA LEU A 125 7.97 1.56 -0.09
C LEU A 125 8.47 0.16 0.30
N SER A 126 9.64 0.07 0.94
CA SER A 126 10.23 -1.22 1.33
C SER A 126 9.39 -1.91 2.42
N THR A 127 8.90 -1.14 3.39
CA THR A 127 8.06 -1.68 4.47
C THR A 127 6.72 -2.20 3.95
N VAL A 128 6.05 -1.46 3.06
CA VAL A 128 4.79 -1.91 2.44
C VAL A 128 5.01 -3.16 1.57
N GLN A 129 6.10 -3.22 0.79
CA GLN A 129 6.44 -4.41 0.01
C GLN A 129 6.64 -5.65 0.89
N ASN A 130 7.39 -5.51 1.98
CA ASN A 130 7.61 -6.60 2.93
C ASN A 130 6.29 -7.06 3.56
N GLN A 131 5.41 -6.14 3.94
CA GLN A 131 4.10 -6.48 4.49
C GLN A 131 3.21 -7.21 3.46
N ILE A 132 3.22 -6.79 2.19
CA ILE A 132 2.49 -7.49 1.12
C ILE A 132 3.00 -8.93 0.98
N GLN A 133 4.32 -9.14 0.96
CA GLN A 133 4.89 -10.49 0.88
C GLN A 133 4.46 -11.38 2.06
N MET A 134 4.45 -10.84 3.28
CA MET A 134 3.96 -11.58 4.45
C MET A 134 2.47 -11.91 4.35
N GLN A 135 1.65 -11.00 3.83
CA GLN A 135 0.22 -11.26 3.61
C GLN A 135 -0.01 -12.30 2.52
N ASP A 136 0.76 -12.26 1.42
CA ASP A 136 0.66 -13.26 0.35
C ASP A 136 1.04 -14.67 0.85
N GLN A 137 2.07 -14.78 1.71
CA GLN A 137 2.41 -16.04 2.37
C GLN A 137 1.29 -16.52 3.31
N ALA A 138 0.69 -15.61 4.08
CA ALA A 138 -0.43 -15.95 4.96
C ALA A 138 -1.66 -16.44 4.17
N ILE A 139 -1.94 -15.82 3.02
CA ILE A 139 -3.01 -16.25 2.11
C ILE A 139 -2.71 -17.65 1.56
N GLN A 140 -1.50 -17.91 1.05
CA GLN A 140 -1.11 -19.22 0.54
C GLN A 140 -1.22 -20.32 1.60
N ASN A 141 -0.76 -20.04 2.83
CA ASN A 141 -0.87 -20.98 3.94
C ASN A 141 -2.35 -21.22 4.34
N GLY A 142 -3.18 -20.17 4.30
CA GLY A 142 -4.62 -20.27 4.52
C GLY A 142 -5.33 -21.09 3.45
N GLU A 143 -4.99 -20.91 2.18
CA GLU A 143 -5.52 -21.68 1.06
C GLU A 143 -5.15 -23.16 1.16
N ALA A 144 -3.88 -23.47 1.46
CA ALA A 144 -3.43 -24.84 1.70
C ALA A 144 -4.16 -25.50 2.90
N THR A 145 -4.42 -24.73 3.95
CA THR A 145 -5.19 -25.20 5.12
C THR A 145 -6.65 -25.49 4.74
N ARG A 146 -7.28 -24.60 3.97
CA ARG A 146 -8.64 -24.78 3.44
C ARG A 146 -8.75 -26.06 2.61
N GLU A 147 -7.80 -26.29 1.71
CA GLU A 147 -7.74 -27.52 0.91
C GLU A 147 -7.58 -28.78 1.78
N SER A 148 -6.75 -28.74 2.82
CA SER A 148 -6.61 -29.86 3.77
C SER A 148 -7.90 -30.15 4.52
N ILE A 149 -8.60 -29.11 5.01
CA ILE A 149 -9.89 -29.26 5.71
C ILE A 149 -10.94 -29.91 4.80
N ILE A 150 -11.01 -29.50 3.53
CA ILE A 150 -11.93 -30.09 2.54
C ILE A 150 -11.58 -31.56 2.29
N ARG A 151 -10.29 -31.88 2.12
CA ARG A 151 -9.82 -33.25 1.89
C ARG A 151 -10.08 -34.16 3.09
N GLU A 152 -9.82 -33.68 4.30
CA GLU A 152 -10.10 -34.41 5.55
C GLU A 152 -11.60 -34.60 5.75
N GLY A 153 -12.40 -33.55 5.57
CA GLY A 153 -13.85 -33.59 5.73
C GLY A 153 -14.55 -34.48 4.71
N THR A 154 -14.06 -34.54 3.47
CA THR A 154 -14.58 -35.47 2.44
C THR A 154 -14.21 -36.92 2.71
N SER A 155 -12.99 -37.19 3.19
CA SER A 155 -12.54 -38.52 3.63
C SER A 155 -13.35 -39.03 4.83
N ALA A 156 -13.56 -38.18 5.85
CA ALA A 156 -14.37 -38.51 7.02
C ALA A 156 -15.86 -38.73 6.67
N ALA A 157 -16.42 -37.96 5.74
CA ALA A 157 -17.78 -38.17 5.28
C ALA A 157 -17.94 -39.49 4.50
N ALA A 158 -16.91 -39.92 3.76
CA ALA A 158 -16.91 -41.19 3.05
C ALA A 158 -16.82 -42.39 4.01
N SER A 159 -15.98 -42.33 5.04
CA SER A 159 -15.84 -43.40 6.04
C SER A 159 -17.08 -43.56 6.92
N ILE A 160 -17.74 -42.45 7.31
CA ILE A 160 -19.02 -42.50 8.03
C ILE A 160 -20.09 -43.20 7.19
N LYS A 161 -20.14 -42.92 5.88
CA LYS A 161 -21.07 -43.58 4.97
C LYS A 161 -20.80 -45.09 4.89
N GLU A 162 -19.55 -45.51 4.79
CA GLU A 162 -19.17 -46.93 4.72
C GLU A 162 -19.59 -47.72 5.98
N VAL A 163 -19.39 -47.14 7.17
CA VAL A 163 -19.81 -47.72 8.45
C VAL A 163 -21.34 -47.78 8.61
N LEU A 164 -22.09 -46.84 8.05
CA LEU A 164 -23.55 -46.81 8.17
C LEU A 164 -24.27 -47.80 7.24
N PHE A 165 -23.57 -48.36 6.26
CA PHE A 165 -24.10 -49.32 5.28
C PHE A 165 -23.49 -50.74 5.44
N THR A 166 -22.74 -51.00 6.52
CA THR A 166 -22.33 -52.34 6.96
C THR A 166 -23.19 -52.82 8.13
#